data_AF-A0A1S1NVC6-F1
#
_entry.id   AF-A0A1S1NVC6-F1
#
_cell.length_a   1.000
_cell.length_b   1.000
_cell.length_c   1.000
_cell.angle_alpha   90.00
_cell.angle_beta   90.00
_cell.angle_gamma   90.00
#
_symmetry.space_group_name_H-M   'P 1'
#
loop_
_entity.id
_entity.type
_entity.pdbx_description
1 polymer ?
#
loop_
_entity_poly.entity_id
_entity_poly.type
_entity_poly.pdbx_seq_one_letter_code
_entity_poly.pdbx_strand_id
1 'polypeptide(L)'
;MSVQLNAYIVTCTVAPETRRFERIERELDRCVSWTALSATTWLVATEQSAEHLMRQLRLHAENTEAVYVMGMADPMEGYGPQRINQWLNRHVPRDNVVPLRAVNRSDSSLATH
;
A
#
# COMPACT_ATOMS: atom_id res chain seq x y z
N MET A 1 -23.96 -4.86 -8.19
CA MET A 1 -23.14 -5.16 -7.00
C MET A 1 -22.04 -4.11 -6.94
N SER A 2 -21.92 -3.36 -5.84
CA SER A 2 -20.79 -2.43 -5.67
C SER A 2 -19.54 -3.25 -5.36
N VAL A 3 -18.48 -3.11 -6.16
CA VAL A 3 -17.19 -3.75 -5.86
C VAL A 3 -16.56 -2.99 -4.70
N GLN A 4 -16.19 -3.71 -3.64
CA GLN A 4 -15.46 -3.12 -2.52
C GLN A 4 -14.00 -2.93 -2.92
N LEU A 5 -13.53 -1.69 -2.92
CA LEU A 5 -12.14 -1.36 -3.20
C LEU A 5 -11.29 -1.44 -1.93
N ASN A 6 -10.06 -1.90 -2.10
CA ASN A 6 -9.01 -1.77 -1.10
C ASN A 6 -8.22 -0.48 -1.34
N ALA A 7 -7.82 0.18 -0.26
CA ALA A 7 -7.02 1.40 -0.31
C ALA A 7 -5.64 1.15 0.31
N TYR A 8 -4.58 1.49 -0.41
CA TYR A 8 -3.19 1.27 -0.01
C TYR A 8 -2.33 2.53 -0.11
N ILE A 9 -1.32 2.61 0.76
CA ILE A 9 -0.12 3.41 0.52
C ILE A 9 0.91 2.48 -0.12
N VAL A 10 1.40 2.85 -1.31
CA VAL A 10 2.47 2.14 -2.01
C VAL A 10 3.70 3.01 -2.00
N THR A 11 4.85 2.45 -1.64
CA THR A 11 6.13 3.17 -1.71
C THR A 11 7.25 2.25 -2.17
N CYS A 12 8.21 2.78 -2.91
CA CYS A 12 9.41 2.04 -3.30
C CYS A 12 10.68 2.90 -3.26
N THR A 13 11.83 2.24 -3.35
CA THR A 13 13.15 2.89 -3.48
C THR A 13 13.72 2.81 -4.89
N VAL A 14 12.91 2.41 -5.87
CA VAL A 14 13.32 2.33 -7.28
C VAL A 14 13.51 3.77 -7.78
N ALA A 15 14.65 4.05 -8.39
CA ALA A 15 14.97 5.41 -8.84
C ALA A 15 14.02 5.90 -9.95
N PRO A 16 13.43 7.11 -9.84
CA PRO A 16 12.43 7.65 -10.78
C PRO A 16 12.87 7.69 -12.24
N GLU A 17 14.16 7.89 -12.50
CA GLU A 17 14.72 8.09 -13.85
C GLU A 17 14.95 6.76 -14.59
N THR A 18 14.42 5.65 -14.06
CA THR A 18 14.64 4.32 -14.61
C THR A 18 13.42 3.78 -15.34
N ARG A 19 13.64 2.98 -16.39
CA ARG A 19 12.56 2.24 -17.07
C ARG A 19 11.79 1.28 -16.16
N ARG A 20 12.40 0.88 -15.04
CA ARG A 20 11.79 0.03 -14.01
C ARG A 20 10.73 0.81 -13.23
N PHE A 21 11.03 2.05 -12.89
CA PHE A 21 10.06 2.97 -12.31
C PHE A 21 8.88 3.25 -13.25
N GLU A 22 9.12 3.51 -14.53
CA GLU A 22 8.05 3.64 -15.53
C GLU A 22 7.16 2.39 -15.65
N ARG A 23 7.68 1.21 -15.35
CA ARG A 23 6.88 -0.03 -15.32
C ARG A 23 6.04 -0.13 -14.06
N ILE A 24 6.55 0.34 -12.92
CA ILE A 24 5.78 0.47 -11.68
C ILE A 24 4.58 1.38 -11.91
N GLU A 25 4.78 2.57 -12.49
CA GLU A 25 3.67 3.50 -12.79
C GLU A 25 2.63 2.87 -13.73
N ARG A 26 3.06 2.11 -14.74
CA ARG A 26 2.14 1.37 -15.61
C ARG A 26 1.33 0.28 -14.90
N GLU A 27 1.87 -0.34 -13.85
CA GLU A 27 1.07 -1.24 -13.02
C GLU A 27 0.05 -0.46 -12.16
N LEU A 28 0.41 0.74 -11.70
CA LEU A 28 -0.53 1.63 -11.00
C LEU A 28 -1.66 2.11 -11.91
N ASP A 29 -1.40 2.37 -13.19
CA ASP A 29 -2.43 2.75 -14.18
C ASP A 29 -3.51 1.68 -14.41
N ARG A 30 -3.25 0.44 -13.99
CA ARG A 30 -4.24 -0.66 -14.03
C ARG A 30 -5.14 -0.68 -12.79
N CYS A 31 -4.84 0.12 -11.77
CA CYS A 31 -5.67 0.27 -10.58
C CYS A 31 -6.85 1.20 -10.86
N VAL A 32 -7.90 1.08 -10.05
CA VAL A 32 -9.13 1.87 -10.22
C VAL A 32 -8.86 3.37 -10.04
N SER A 33 -8.02 3.73 -9.08
CA SER A 33 -7.56 5.09 -8.90
C SER A 33 -6.21 5.11 -8.20
N TRP A 34 -5.35 6.05 -8.55
CA TRP A 34 -4.15 6.34 -7.78
C TRP A 34 -3.82 7.83 -7.81
N THR A 35 -3.05 8.30 -6.83
CA THR A 35 -2.46 9.65 -6.84
C THR A 35 -1.09 9.63 -6.19
N ALA A 36 -0.14 10.37 -6.75
CA ALA A 36 1.18 10.54 -6.18
C ALA A 36 1.12 11.40 -4.89
N LEU A 37 1.69 10.86 -3.81
CA LEU A 37 1.95 11.57 -2.56
C LEU A 37 3.35 12.19 -2.56
N SER A 38 4.32 11.47 -3.12
CA SER A 38 5.69 11.91 -3.36
C SER A 38 6.18 11.38 -4.72
N ALA A 39 7.46 11.57 -5.05
CA ALA A 39 8.06 11.00 -6.25
C ALA A 39 8.11 9.47 -6.26
N THR A 40 8.08 8.79 -5.11
CA THR A 40 8.16 7.32 -5.04
C THR A 40 7.11 6.71 -4.10
N THR A 41 6.08 7.49 -3.78
CA THR A 41 4.99 7.09 -2.88
C THR A 41 3.65 7.51 -3.47
N TRP A 42 2.70 6.58 -3.45
CA TRP A 42 1.38 6.75 -4.04
C TRP A 42 0.29 6.27 -3.10
N LEU A 43 -0.88 6.88 -3.23
CA LEU A 43 -2.13 6.34 -2.72
C LEU A 43 -2.80 5.57 -3.85
N VAL A 44 -3.27 4.35 -3.57
CA VAL A 44 -3.79 3.42 -4.58
C VAL A 44 -5.10 2.82 -4.11
N ALA A 45 -6.10 2.81 -4.99
CA ALA A 45 -7.39 2.16 -4.80
C ALA A 45 -7.55 1.09 -5.87
N THR A 46 -7.77 -0.15 -5.45
CA THR A 46 -7.78 -1.31 -6.36
C THR A 46 -8.68 -2.43 -5.83
N GLU A 47 -9.13 -3.29 -6.74
CA GLU A 47 -9.85 -4.53 -6.40
C GLU A 47 -8.89 -5.64 -5.95
N GLN A 48 -7.59 -5.46 -6.22
CA GLN A 48 -6.55 -6.42 -5.87
C GLN A 48 -6.30 -6.44 -4.35
N SER A 49 -5.84 -7.58 -3.83
CA SER A 49 -5.28 -7.66 -2.48
C SER A 49 -3.87 -7.04 -2.45
N ALA A 50 -3.42 -6.63 -1.26
CA ALA A 50 -2.07 -6.11 -1.04
C ALA A 50 -0.98 -7.08 -1.53
N GLU A 51 -1.18 -8.38 -1.29
CA GLU A 51 -0.25 -9.42 -1.72
C GLU A 51 -0.15 -9.49 -3.26
N HIS A 52 -1.29 -9.43 -3.95
CA HIS A 52 -1.30 -9.48 -5.42
C HIS A 52 -0.64 -8.23 -6.00
N LEU A 53 -1.01 -7.05 -5.50
CA LEU A 53 -0.42 -5.79 -5.94
C LEU A 53 1.10 -5.78 -5.69
N MET A 54 1.54 -6.17 -4.49
CA MET A 54 2.96 -6.27 -4.14
C MET A 54 3.71 -7.20 -5.10
N ARG A 55 3.11 -8.36 -5.44
CA ARG A 55 3.71 -9.32 -6.36
C ARG A 55 3.94 -8.70 -7.74
N GLN A 56 2.97 -7.95 -8.28
CA GLN A 56 3.12 -7.29 -9.59
C GLN A 56 4.20 -6.22 -9.56
N LEU A 57 4.19 -5.35 -8.53
CA LEU A 57 5.15 -4.26 -8.41
C LEU A 57 6.59 -4.78 -8.20
N ARG A 58 6.75 -5.85 -7.41
CA ARG A 58 8.07 -6.42 -7.09
C ARG A 58 8.81 -6.96 -8.32
N LEU A 59 8.10 -7.35 -9.38
CA LEU A 59 8.69 -7.80 -10.66
C LEU A 59 9.54 -6.72 -11.33
N HIS A 60 9.32 -5.46 -10.98
CA HIS A 60 10.01 -4.31 -11.56
C HIS A 60 11.08 -3.73 -10.64
N ALA A 61 11.37 -4.35 -9.49
CA ALA A 61 12.40 -3.92 -8.55
C ALA A 61 13.57 -4.92 -8.49
N GLU A 62 14.76 -4.45 -8.13
CA GLU A 62 15.91 -5.27 -7.79
C GLU A 62 15.85 -5.79 -6.35
N ASN A 63 16.72 -6.76 -6.03
CA ASN A 63 16.80 -7.34 -4.68
C ASN A 63 17.31 -6.38 -3.61
N THR A 64 17.98 -5.30 -4.03
CA THR A 64 18.49 -4.23 -3.17
C THR A 64 17.45 -3.13 -2.92
N GLU A 65 16.36 -3.13 -3.67
CA GLU A 65 15.32 -2.10 -3.61
C GLU A 65 14.13 -2.57 -2.77
N ALA A 66 13.54 -1.65 -2.04
CA ALA A 66 12.35 -1.92 -1.24
C ALA A 66 11.08 -1.55 -2.03
N VAL A 67 10.03 -2.35 -1.85
CA VAL A 67 8.67 -2.07 -2.31
C VAL A 67 7.73 -2.46 -1.16
N TYR A 68 6.83 -1.56 -0.79
CA TYR A 68 5.84 -1.79 0.26
C TYR A 68 4.44 -1.45 -0.25
N VAL A 69 3.47 -2.26 0.18
CA VAL A 69 2.04 -2.04 -0.02
C VAL A 69 1.39 -2.12 1.36
N MET A 70 0.91 -1.00 1.88
CA MET A 70 0.37 -0.87 3.23
C MET A 70 -1.12 -0.55 3.19
N GLY A 71 -1.94 -1.39 3.84
CA GLY A 71 -3.38 -1.17 4.00
C GLY A 71 -3.69 0.14 4.73
N MET A 72 -4.57 0.96 4.16
CA MET A 72 -5.16 2.08 4.87
C MET A 72 -6.42 1.63 5.63
N ALA A 73 -6.53 2.08 6.87
CA ALA A 73 -7.66 1.82 7.75
C ALA A 73 -7.95 3.07 8.58
N ASP A 74 -9.21 3.20 9.02
CA ASP A 74 -9.66 4.26 9.93
C ASP A 74 -9.34 3.90 11.40
N PRO A 75 -9.08 4.87 12.31
CA PRO A 75 -8.98 6.32 12.08
C PRO A 75 -7.73 6.74 11.31
N MET A 76 -7.89 7.73 10.42
CA MET A 76 -6.76 8.43 9.78
C MET A 76 -6.69 9.89 10.22
N GLU A 77 -5.49 10.35 10.60
CA GLU A 77 -5.19 11.75 10.83
C GLU A 77 -4.10 12.23 9.88
N GLY A 78 -4.24 13.44 9.34
CA GLY A 78 -3.25 14.01 8.44
C GLY A 78 -3.63 15.39 7.90
N TYR A 79 -2.64 16.04 7.29
CA TYR A 79 -2.79 17.29 6.57
C TYR A 79 -2.07 17.19 5.23
N GLY A 80 -2.68 17.73 4.18
CA GLY A 80 -2.10 17.70 2.86
C GLY A 80 -2.88 18.50 1.84
N PRO A 81 -2.41 18.51 0.57
CA PRO A 81 -3.08 19.20 -0.52
C PRO A 81 -4.51 18.71 -0.70
N GLN A 82 -5.41 19.60 -1.15
CA GLN A 82 -6.83 19.29 -1.36
C GLN A 82 -7.06 18.02 -2.18
N ARG A 83 -6.26 17.80 -3.24
CA ARG A 83 -6.35 16.60 -4.09
C ARG A 83 -6.19 15.29 -3.30
N ILE A 84 -5.27 15.28 -2.33
CA ILE A 84 -4.96 14.09 -1.53
C ILE A 84 -6.08 13.85 -0.54
N ASN A 85 -6.54 14.90 0.15
CA ASN A 85 -7.65 14.78 1.10
C ASN A 85 -8.94 14.33 0.42
N GLN A 86 -9.21 14.81 -0.80
CA GLN A 86 -10.35 14.35 -1.60
C GLN A 86 -10.22 12.89 -1.99
N TRP A 87 -9.02 12.46 -2.39
CA TRP A 87 -8.75 11.07 -2.72
C TRP A 87 -8.98 10.15 -1.52
N LEU A 88 -8.45 10.51 -0.35
CA LEU A 88 -8.61 9.75 0.90
C LEU A 88 -10.09 9.61 1.29
N ASN A 89 -10.82 10.72 1.28
CA ASN A 89 -12.25 10.74 1.60
C ASN A 89 -13.11 9.87 0.68
N ARG A 90 -12.66 9.64 -0.57
CA ARG A 90 -13.39 8.86 -1.56
C ARG A 90 -13.12 7.36 -1.45
N HIS A 91 -11.89 6.96 -1.14
CA HIS A 91 -11.45 5.58 -1.33
C HIS A 91 -11.12 4.84 -0.03
N VAL A 92 -10.83 5.53 1.07
CA VAL A 92 -10.52 4.85 2.33
C VAL A 92 -11.81 4.40 3.00
N PRO A 93 -11.98 3.10 3.32
CA PRO A 93 -13.12 2.62 4.07
C PRO A 93 -13.16 3.24 5.47
N ARG A 94 -14.32 3.78 5.87
CA ARG A 94 -14.51 4.43 7.18
C ARG A 94 -14.89 3.47 8.32
N ASP A 95 -15.07 2.18 8.02
CA ASP A 95 -15.66 1.22 8.96
C ASP A 95 -14.74 0.05 9.38
N ASN A 96 -13.43 0.13 9.13
CA ASN A 96 -12.53 -1.03 9.36
C ASN A 96 -11.53 -0.82 10.51
N VAL A 97 -12.02 -0.87 11.75
CA VAL A 97 -11.16 -1.19 12.89
C VAL A 97 -10.90 -2.70 12.87
N VAL A 98 -9.75 -3.12 12.35
CA VAL A 98 -9.19 -4.43 12.73
C VAL A 98 -8.35 -4.17 13.97
N PRO A 99 -8.75 -4.62 15.18
CA PRO A 99 -7.86 -4.56 16.32
C PRO A 99 -6.59 -5.32 15.94
N LEU A 100 -5.44 -4.67 16.08
CA LEU A 100 -4.16 -5.35 16.05
C LEU A 100 -4.28 -6.56 16.99
N ARG A 101 -4.38 -7.77 16.43
CA ARG A 101 -4.39 -8.99 17.22
C ARG A 101 -3.14 -8.93 18.09
N ALA A 102 -3.34 -8.88 19.40
CA ALA A 102 -2.29 -8.99 20.38
C ALA A 102 -1.39 -10.15 19.97
N VAL A 103 -0.12 -9.85 19.69
CA VAL A 103 0.91 -10.88 19.56
C VAL A 103 0.92 -11.59 20.91
N ASN A 104 0.29 -12.76 21.00
CA ASN A 104 0.42 -13.64 22.15
C ASN A 104 1.90 -14.03 22.23
N ARG A 105 2.63 -13.37 23.15
CA ARG A 105 3.90 -13.87 23.67
C ARG A 105 3.62 -15.10 24.50
N SER A 106 3.42 -16.23 23.83
CA SER A 106 3.38 -17.54 24.46
C SER A 106 4.19 -18.49 23.58
N ASP A 107 5.49 -18.24 23.47
CA ASP A 107 6.47 -19.27 23.16
C ASP A 107 7.83 -18.83 23.69
N SER A 108 8.04 -19.10 24.97
CA SER A 108 9.38 -19.30 25.53
C SER A 108 9.39 -20.67 26.17
N SER A 109 9.39 -21.69 25.31
CA SER A 109 9.79 -23.07 25.60
C SER A 109 11.01 -23.42 24.76
N LEU A 110 12.11 -22.69 24.98
CA LEU A 110 13.43 -23.20 24.59
C LEU A 110 14.03 -23.87 25.81
N ALA A 111 13.96 -25.20 25.76
CA ALA A 111 14.72 -26.12 26.57
C ALA A 111 16.21 -25.75 26.52
N THR A 112 16.83 -25.67 27.69
CA THR A 112 18.27 -25.87 27.85
C THR A 112 18.46 -27.16 28.65
N HIS A 113 19.00 -28.16 27.95
CA HIS A 113 19.80 -29.22 28.56
C HIS A 113 21.11 -28.62 29.09
#